data_AF-A0A1M6MGN0-F1
#
_entry.id   AF-A0A1M6MGN0-F1
#
_cell.length_a   1.000
_cell.length_b   1.000
_cell.length_c   1.000
_cell.angle_alpha   90.00
_cell.angle_beta   90.00
_cell.angle_gamma   90.00
#
_symmetry.space_group_name_H-M   'P 1'
#
loop_
_entity.id
_entity.type
_entity.pdbx_description
1 polymer ?
#
loop_
_entity_poly.entity_id
_entity_poly.type
_entity_poly.pdbx_seq_one_letter_code
_entity_poly.pdbx_strand_id
1 'polypeptide(L)'
;MGFFSSLIGNVSEVEIEGVVKNFEQLIAEGEVVEAAYKLVRDMIIFTNKRIIFIDKQGITAKKIEYLSVPYKSINTYSVETVGHFDLEAELVLHIKGMESPIIKQFTSSANIYDVQSIITKHIE
;
A
#
# COMPACT_ATOMS: atom_id res chain seq x y z
N MET A 1 7.97 -10.25 -25.74
CA MET A 1 7.71 -8.83 -26.09
C MET A 1 6.75 -8.33 -25.02
N GLY A 2 7.21 -7.68 -23.96
CA GLY A 2 7.82 -6.36 -24.00
C GLY A 2 6.73 -5.31 -23.83
N PHE A 3 6.09 -5.26 -22.66
CA PHE A 3 5.13 -4.23 -22.29
C PHE A 3 5.64 -3.48 -21.05
N PHE A 4 6.78 -2.81 -21.22
CA PHE A 4 7.10 -1.65 -20.40
C PHE A 4 6.31 -0.48 -20.98
N SER A 5 5.09 -0.28 -20.48
CA SER A 5 4.30 0.89 -20.81
C SER A 5 4.09 1.72 -19.56
N SER A 6 4.66 2.93 -19.64
CA SER A 6 4.28 4.13 -18.92
C SER A 6 4.75 4.27 -17.47
N LEU A 7 5.82 5.07 -17.36
CA LEU A 7 5.88 6.16 -16.39
C LEU A 7 4.52 6.84 -16.26
N ILE A 8 3.88 6.77 -15.08
CA ILE A 8 2.84 7.72 -14.66
C ILE A 8 3.05 7.99 -13.17
N GLY A 9 3.57 9.19 -12.89
CA GLY A 9 3.17 10.07 -11.79
C GLY A 9 3.24 9.54 -10.35
N ASN A 10 4.05 10.22 -9.54
CA ASN A 10 4.27 10.06 -8.09
C ASN A 10 5.27 8.95 -7.73
N VAL A 11 6.51 9.39 -7.49
CA VAL A 11 7.58 8.59 -6.88
C VAL A 11 7.12 8.22 -5.47
N SER A 12 6.48 7.06 -5.35
CA SER A 12 6.22 6.41 -4.06
C SER A 12 7.54 5.88 -3.51
N GLU A 13 7.69 5.92 -2.19
CA GLU A 13 8.99 5.99 -1.50
C GLU A 13 9.78 4.67 -1.40
N VAL A 14 9.67 3.81 -2.40
CA VAL A 14 10.52 2.65 -2.64
C VAL A 14 10.69 2.52 -4.15
N GLU A 15 11.90 2.30 -4.65
CA GLU A 15 12.13 2.04 -6.08
C GLU A 15 11.22 0.91 -6.56
N ILE A 16 10.21 1.27 -7.38
CA ILE A 16 9.18 0.35 -7.87
C ILE A 16 9.82 -0.86 -8.55
N GLU A 17 10.92 -0.66 -9.28
CA GLU A 17 11.70 -1.73 -9.93
C GLU A 17 12.22 -2.77 -8.92
N GLY A 18 12.71 -2.32 -7.76
CA GLY A 18 13.16 -3.18 -6.69
C GLY A 18 12.01 -3.95 -6.02
N VAL A 19 10.85 -3.32 -5.87
CA VAL A 19 9.64 -3.96 -5.34
C VAL A 19 9.12 -5.02 -6.30
N VAL A 20 8.96 -4.67 -7.58
CA VAL A 20 8.51 -5.59 -8.62
C VAL A 20 9.41 -6.82 -8.63
N LYS A 21 10.73 -6.66 -8.74
CA LYS A 21 11.68 -7.79 -8.77
C LYS A 21 11.56 -8.73 -7.56
N ASN A 22 11.31 -8.18 -6.36
CA ASN A 22 11.19 -8.98 -5.14
C ASN A 22 9.82 -9.65 -4.98
N PHE A 23 8.78 -9.14 -5.64
CA PHE A 23 7.39 -9.59 -5.49
C PHE A 23 6.74 -10.04 -6.80
N GLU A 24 7.49 -10.22 -7.89
CA GLU A 24 6.99 -10.68 -9.20
C GLU A 24 6.08 -11.90 -9.07
N GLN A 25 6.43 -12.86 -8.21
CA GLN A 25 5.65 -14.09 -7.99
C GLN A 25 4.30 -13.85 -7.31
N LEU A 26 4.10 -12.70 -6.65
CA LEU A 26 2.84 -12.32 -6.00
C LEU A 26 1.89 -11.58 -6.94
N ILE A 27 2.42 -11.02 -8.03
CA ILE A 27 1.67 -10.21 -8.99
C ILE A 27 1.03 -11.12 -10.02
N ALA A 28 -0.31 -11.05 -10.13
CA ALA A 28 -1.05 -11.85 -11.09
C ALA A 28 -0.85 -11.36 -12.53
N GLU A 29 -1.21 -12.18 -13.52
CA GLU A 29 -1.20 -11.74 -14.91
C GLU A 29 -2.09 -10.51 -15.12
N GLY A 30 -1.53 -9.49 -15.79
CA GLY A 30 -2.18 -8.19 -16.01
C GLY A 30 -2.38 -7.34 -14.74
N GLU A 31 -1.83 -7.75 -13.59
CA GLU A 31 -1.73 -6.91 -12.40
C GLU A 31 -0.47 -6.03 -12.52
N VAL A 32 -0.61 -4.73 -12.23
CA VAL A 32 0.46 -3.73 -12.34
C VAL A 32 0.62 -3.05 -10.99
N VAL A 33 1.85 -2.96 -10.50
CA VAL A 33 2.21 -2.18 -9.30
C VAL A 33 2.17 -0.70 -9.67
N GLU A 34 1.30 0.06 -9.00
CA GLU A 34 1.17 1.51 -9.20
C GLU A 34 2.01 2.30 -8.18
N ALA A 35 2.07 1.82 -6.94
CA ALA A 35 2.87 2.46 -5.89
C ALA A 35 3.30 1.47 -4.82
N ALA A 36 4.41 1.76 -4.14
CA ALA A 36 4.84 1.00 -2.99
C ALA A 36 5.42 1.93 -1.91
N TYR A 37 5.01 1.69 -0.67
CA TYR A 37 5.44 2.47 0.48
C TYR A 37 6.04 1.53 1.51
N LYS A 38 7.26 1.83 1.93
CA LYS A 38 7.88 1.17 3.07
C LYS A 38 7.53 1.97 4.32
N LEU A 39 6.92 1.29 5.27
CA LEU A 39 6.67 1.82 6.61
C LEU A 39 7.83 1.42 7.53
N VAL A 40 7.73 1.75 8.81
CA VAL A 40 8.78 1.46 9.80
C VAL A 40 9.12 -0.04 9.87
N ARG A 41 8.10 -0.91 9.88
CA ARG A 41 8.25 -2.39 9.89
C ARG A 41 7.65 -3.08 8.67
N ASP A 42 6.66 -2.45 8.08
CA ASP A 42 5.79 -3.08 7.09
C ASP A 42 6.04 -2.48 5.71
N MET A 43 5.38 -3.05 4.71
CA MET A 43 5.33 -2.50 3.37
C MET A 43 3.91 -2.60 2.84
N ILE A 44 3.51 -1.58 2.09
CA ILE A 44 2.22 -1.50 1.43
C ILE A 44 2.48 -1.38 -0.06
N ILE A 45 1.85 -2.25 -0.85
CA ILE A 45 1.93 -2.20 -2.31
C ILE A 45 0.52 -1.95 -2.84
N PHE A 46 0.37 -0.93 -3.66
CA PHE A 46 -0.85 -0.61 -4.38
C PHE A 46 -0.69 -1.12 -5.82
N THR A 47 -1.65 -1.93 -6.26
CA THR A 47 -1.73 -2.41 -7.64
C THR A 47 -2.97 -1.87 -8.32
N ASN A 48 -3.17 -2.15 -9.61
CA ASN A 48 -4.45 -1.88 -10.27
C ASN A 48 -5.60 -2.83 -9.85
N LYS A 49 -5.37 -3.79 -8.93
CA LYS A 49 -6.39 -4.77 -8.50
C LYS A 49 -6.65 -4.79 -6.99
N ARG A 50 -5.63 -4.54 -6.18
CA ARG A 50 -5.69 -4.67 -4.71
C ARG A 50 -4.59 -3.87 -4.01
N ILE A 51 -4.77 -3.70 -2.72
CA ILE A 51 -3.73 -3.30 -1.78
C ILE A 51 -3.12 -4.57 -1.17
N ILE A 52 -1.80 -4.67 -1.14
CA ILE A 52 -1.07 -5.77 -0.51
C ILE A 52 -0.32 -5.22 0.70
N PHE A 53 -0.65 -5.71 1.89
CA PHE A 53 0.10 -5.45 3.12
C PHE A 53 1.10 -6.56 3.36
N ILE A 54 2.33 -6.18 3.62
CA ILE A 54 3.44 -7.08 3.93
C ILE A 54 3.92 -6.74 5.33
N ASP A 55 3.57 -7.59 6.29
CA ASP A 55 3.89 -7.41 7.71
C ASP A 55 4.96 -8.43 8.13
N LYS A 56 6.02 -7.94 8.77
CA LYS A 56 7.08 -8.78 9.34
C LYS A 56 6.80 -9.00 10.82
N GLN A 57 6.25 -10.16 11.14
CA GLN A 57 5.84 -10.52 12.49
C GLN A 57 6.99 -11.12 13.32
N GLY A 58 6.97 -10.79 14.63
CA GLY A 58 7.83 -11.38 15.65
C GLY A 58 9.23 -10.77 15.76
N ILE A 59 9.92 -11.08 16.85
CA ILE A 59 11.23 -10.48 17.21
C ILE A 59 12.31 -10.82 16.17
N THR A 60 12.20 -11.97 15.51
CA THR A 60 13.18 -12.43 14.51
C THR A 60 12.82 -12.05 13.07
N ALA A 61 11.66 -11.41 12.84
CA ALA A 61 11.13 -11.07 11.52
C ALA A 61 11.07 -12.24 10.50
N LYS A 62 11.11 -13.49 10.98
CA LYS A 62 11.09 -14.69 10.13
C LYS A 62 9.70 -15.02 9.59
N LYS A 63 8.65 -14.57 10.27
CA LYS A 63 7.27 -14.76 9.83
C LYS A 63 6.85 -13.52 9.05
N ILE A 64 6.49 -13.70 7.80
CA ILE A 64 5.98 -12.63 6.94
C ILE A 64 4.53 -12.96 6.61
N GLU A 65 3.63 -12.01 6.85
CA GLU A 65 2.24 -12.09 6.44
C GLU A 65 2.04 -11.22 5.19
N TYR A 66 1.37 -11.79 4.19
CA TYR A 66 0.97 -11.11 2.96
C TYR A 66 -0.55 -11.05 2.92
N LEU A 67 -1.12 -9.90 3.28
CA LEU A 67 -2.56 -9.68 3.27
C LEU A 67 -2.96 -8.93 2.00
N SER A 68 -3.79 -9.56 1.18
CA SER A 68 -4.33 -8.96 -0.04
C SER A 68 -5.75 -8.45 0.17
N VAL A 69 -5.97 -7.15 -0.05
CA VAL A 69 -7.26 -6.47 0.11
C VAL A 69 -7.72 -5.93 -1.25
N PRO A 70 -8.69 -6.56 -1.92
CA PRO A 70 -9.29 -6.02 -3.13
C PRO A 70 -9.96 -4.67 -2.86
N TYR A 71 -9.83 -3.69 -3.76
CA TYR A 71 -10.42 -2.35 -3.56
C TYR A 71 -11.93 -2.41 -3.31
N LYS A 72 -12.65 -3.25 -4.05
CA LYS A 72 -14.10 -3.50 -3.88
C LYS A 72 -14.54 -3.98 -2.48
N SER A 73 -13.59 -4.40 -1.63
CA SER A 73 -13.87 -4.86 -0.27
C SER A 73 -13.69 -3.76 0.78
N ILE A 74 -13.16 -2.60 0.40
CA ILE A 74 -12.99 -1.45 1.27
C ILE A 74 -14.34 -0.73 1.34
N ASN A 75 -14.95 -0.70 2.53
CA ASN A 75 -16.22 -0.01 2.76
C ASN A 75 -16.00 1.50 2.92
N THR A 76 -15.05 1.86 3.77
CA THR A 76 -14.69 3.24 4.10
C THR A 76 -13.20 3.29 4.47
N TYR A 77 -12.60 4.47 4.35
CA TYR A 77 -11.26 4.73 4.86
C TYR A 77 -11.20 6.12 5.48
N SER A 78 -10.24 6.34 6.37
CA SER A 78 -9.91 7.64 6.93
C SER A 78 -8.41 7.81 7.07
N VAL A 79 -7.96 9.06 7.04
CA VAL A 79 -6.58 9.45 7.31
C VAL A 79 -6.58 10.47 8.42
N GLU A 80 -5.76 10.24 9.44
CA GLU A 80 -5.52 11.17 10.54
C GLU A 80 -4.07 11.63 10.49
N THR A 81 -3.82 12.95 10.47
CA THR A 81 -2.46 13.52 10.48
C THR A 81 -2.17 14.16 11.83
N VAL A 82 -0.93 14.04 12.31
CA VAL A 82 -0.52 14.62 13.60
C VAL A 82 0.26 15.91 13.38
N GLY A 83 -0.34 17.05 13.77
CA GLY A 83 0.32 18.36 13.78
C GLY A 83 0.20 19.16 12.47
N HIS A 84 0.89 20.31 12.40
CA HIS A 84 0.82 21.23 11.26
C HIS A 84 1.72 20.87 10.07
N PHE A 85 2.57 19.84 10.20
CA PHE A 85 3.60 19.51 9.21
C PHE A 85 3.36 18.16 8.48
N ASP A 86 2.22 17.49 8.73
CA ASP A 86 1.80 16.21 8.11
C ASP A 86 2.89 15.11 8.08
N LEU A 87 3.84 15.20 9.01
CA LEU A 87 5.02 14.32 9.08
C LEU A 87 4.68 12.93 9.61
N GLU A 88 3.53 12.76 10.24
CA GLU A 88 3.08 11.46 10.73
C GLU A 88 1.60 11.37 10.45
N ALA A 89 1.19 10.25 9.86
CA ALA A 89 -0.19 10.03 9.50
C ALA A 89 -0.60 8.58 9.77
N GLU A 90 -1.87 8.39 10.08
CA GLU A 90 -2.48 7.09 10.29
C GLU A 90 -3.56 6.86 9.22
N LEU A 91 -3.43 5.78 8.47
CA LEU A 91 -4.47 5.29 7.56
C LEU A 91 -5.28 4.22 8.27
N VAL A 92 -6.60 4.38 8.25
CA VAL A 92 -7.56 3.40 8.76
C VAL A 92 -8.42 2.92 7.59
N LEU A 93 -8.46 1.61 7.36
CA LEU A 93 -9.27 0.95 6.33
C LEU A 93 -10.33 0.05 6.98
N HIS A 94 -11.59 0.30 6.67
CA HIS A 94 -12.69 -0.57 7.06
C HIS A 94 -13.01 -1.55 5.94
N ILE A 95 -12.77 -2.83 6.18
CA ILE A 95 -12.97 -3.89 5.19
C ILE A 95 -14.29 -4.60 5.45
N LYS A 96 -15.06 -4.85 4.39
CA LYS A 96 -16.32 -5.59 4.45
C LYS A 96 -16.12 -6.95 5.11
N GLY A 97 -16.83 -7.21 6.19
CA GLY A 97 -16.81 -8.50 6.90
C GLY A 97 -15.64 -8.68 7.87
N MET A 98 -14.79 -7.67 8.07
CA MET A 98 -13.82 -7.64 9.17
C MET A 98 -14.40 -6.83 10.34
N GLU A 99 -14.30 -7.35 11.56
CA GLU A 99 -14.77 -6.64 12.75
C GLU A 99 -13.85 -5.47 13.13
N SER A 100 -12.54 -5.63 12.91
CA SER A 100 -11.53 -4.62 13.21
C SER A 100 -10.97 -4.01 11.93
N PRO A 101 -10.77 -2.68 11.89
CA PRO A 101 -10.15 -2.03 10.75
C PRO A 101 -8.66 -2.37 10.64
N ILE A 102 -8.11 -2.22 9.43
CA ILE A 102 -6.66 -2.27 9.22
C ILE A 102 -6.13 -0.86 9.46
N ILE A 103 -5.18 -0.74 10.39
CA ILE A 103 -4.56 0.53 10.77
C ILE A 103 -3.08 0.49 10.39
N LYS A 104 -2.60 1.51 9.66
CA LYS A 104 -1.21 1.62 9.24
C LYS A 104 -0.67 3.03 9.46
N GLN A 105 0.47 3.10 10.12
CA GLN A 105 1.15 4.36 10.44
C GLN A 105 2.22 4.67 9.40
N PHE A 106 2.14 5.88 8.87
CA PHE A 106 3.05 6.46 7.91
C PHE A 106 3.94 7.48 8.61
N THR A 107 5.24 7.40 8.34
CA THR A 107 6.23 8.40 8.74
C THR A 107 6.40 9.43 7.62
N SER A 108 7.04 10.56 7.95
CA SER A 108 7.22 11.78 7.13
C SER A 108 7.74 11.60 5.72
N SER A 109 8.30 10.43 5.50
CA SER A 109 8.92 9.95 4.30
C SER A 109 7.82 9.67 3.22
N ALA A 110 6.66 9.16 3.63
CA ALA A 110 5.59 8.74 2.74
C ALA A 110 4.53 9.85 2.52
N ASN A 111 4.26 10.18 1.25
CA ASN A 111 3.21 11.14 0.90
C ASN A 111 1.81 10.55 1.12
N ILE A 112 1.19 10.89 2.25
CA ILE A 112 -0.15 10.40 2.61
C ILE A 112 -1.25 10.93 1.68
N TYR A 113 -1.04 12.04 0.99
CA TYR A 113 -2.00 12.56 0.01
C TYR A 113 -2.06 11.68 -1.24
N ASP A 114 -0.92 11.16 -1.69
CA ASP A 114 -0.84 10.25 -2.83
C ASP A 114 -1.52 8.91 -2.49
N VAL A 115 -1.30 8.41 -1.28
CA VAL A 115 -1.99 7.21 -0.77
C VAL A 115 -3.52 7.39 -0.82
N GLN A 116 -4.02 8.53 -0.35
CA GLN A 116 -5.45 8.83 -0.41
C GLN A 116 -5.97 8.87 -1.84
N SER A 117 -5.27 9.57 -2.74
CA SER A 117 -5.66 9.67 -4.16
C SER A 117 -5.72 8.31 -4.85
N ILE A 118 -4.73 7.44 -4.61
CA ILE A 118 -4.69 6.08 -5.17
C ILE A 118 -5.86 5.26 -4.64
N ILE A 119 -6.15 5.31 -3.34
CA ILE A 119 -7.28 4.56 -2.78
C ILE A 119 -8.59 5.04 -3.41
N THR A 120 -8.84 6.36 -3.45
CA THR A 120 -10.05 6.94 -4.06
C THR A 120 -10.22 6.49 -5.50
N LYS A 121 -9.17 6.55 -6.32
CA LYS A 121 -9.19 6.17 -7.74
C LYS A 121 -9.73 4.76 -8.00
N HIS A 122 -9.55 3.81 -7.08
CA HIS A 122 -9.91 2.40 -7.28
C HIS A 122 -11.13 1.91 -6.50
N ILE A 123 -11.62 2.68 -5.53
CA ILE A 123 -12.82 2.32 -4.76
C ILE A 123 -14.12 2.88 -5.39
N GLU A 124 -14.01 3.76 -6.39
CA GLU A 124 -15.14 4.28 -7.17
C GLU A 124 -15.90 3.20 -7.97
#